data_AF-K7E0K4-F1
#
_entry.id   AF-K7E0K4-F1
#
_cell.length_a   1.000
_cell.length_b   1.000
_cell.length_c   1.000
_cell.angle_alpha   90.00
_cell.angle_beta   90.00
_cell.angle_gamma   90.00
#
_symmetry.space_group_name_H-M   'P 1'
#
loop_
_entity.id
_entity.type
_entity.pdbx_description
1 polymer ?
#
loop_
_entity_poly.entity_id
_entity_poly.type
_entity_poly.pdbx_seq_one_letter_code
_entity_poly.pdbx_strand_id
1 'polypeptide(L)'
;RIQLIRRLITIRLACDCIAVSSALRCHHCESSGNCTVETCPPGQELCRTTVFYNREELEVVVRGCAVTGKDNSSMSYRTTQEIIMLKETVCDFDLCNHPDPRPSPTFPGSRTLECESCASSDLSCERGRILTLRCPDPTDQCLERVIQSSPEVSPSDERYVRGCGSFPDCPGPVGFHNNDTFLFLRCCNHSQCISGPMMKLSSHPLNELQCHSCEGNGTHGCSPEETTVTACRGPMNRCFEATGTHSEDPHPWGGEGGPFQGKLASPRLASKTGIPGGCQPGPDMASLSSGSLFLAHSASS
;
A
#
# COMPACT_ATOMS: atom_id res chain seq x y z
N ARG A 1 66.61 44.67 12.70
CA ARG A 1 66.97 43.24 12.63
C ARG A 1 65.67 42.43 12.62
N ILE A 2 65.35 41.84 11.45
CA ILE A 2 64.55 40.60 11.28
C ILE A 2 63.06 40.75 11.66
N GLN A 3 62.17 41.27 10.81
CA GLN A 3 61.47 40.54 9.72
C GLN A 3 61.65 39.02 9.68
N LEU A 4 60.50 38.31 9.64
CA LEU A 4 60.30 36.88 9.46
C LEU A 4 60.62 36.02 10.69
N ILE A 5 59.59 35.33 11.20
CA ILE A 5 59.49 33.86 11.17
C ILE A 5 58.11 33.43 11.70
N ARG A 6 57.35 32.77 10.81
CA ARG A 6 56.29 31.77 11.07
C ARG A 6 55.01 32.27 11.75
N ARG A 7 53.95 32.56 10.99
CA ARG A 7 52.99 31.53 10.49
C ARG A 7 52.86 30.35 11.46
N LEU A 8 52.08 30.52 12.52
CA LEU A 8 51.52 29.41 13.29
C LEU A 8 50.05 29.71 13.60
N ILE A 9 49.21 29.32 12.64
CA ILE A 9 47.99 28.54 12.88
C ILE A 9 46.95 29.24 13.78
N THR A 10 46.17 30.14 13.17
CA THR A 10 44.83 30.46 13.65
C THR A 10 43.92 29.27 13.33
N ILE A 11 43.84 28.26 14.20
CA ILE A 11 42.77 27.25 14.11
C ILE A 11 41.48 27.98 14.42
N ARG A 12 40.75 28.37 13.38
CA ARG A 12 39.30 28.51 13.48
C ARG A 12 38.78 27.10 13.77
N LEU A 13 38.33 26.85 15.00
CA LEU A 13 37.35 25.81 15.24
C LEU A 13 36.09 26.23 14.48
N ALA A 14 36.01 25.85 13.20
CA ALA A 14 34.72 25.54 12.61
C ALA A 14 34.23 24.32 13.41
N CYS A 15 33.34 24.57 14.36
CA CYS A 15 32.46 23.52 14.83
C CYS A 15 31.56 23.23 13.63
N ASP A 16 32.06 22.35 12.75
CA ASP A 16 31.22 21.65 11.80
C ASP A 16 30.26 20.85 12.69
N CYS A 17 29.12 21.45 12.99
CA CYS A 17 27.92 20.72 13.35
C CYS A 17 27.58 19.86 12.13
N ILE A 18 28.34 18.78 11.94
CA ILE A 18 27.83 17.61 11.24
C ILE A 18 26.60 17.27 12.07
N ALA A 19 25.43 17.68 11.58
CA ALA A 19 24.19 17.15 12.09
C ALA A 19 24.36 15.64 11.98
N VAL A 20 24.61 14.99 13.12
CA VAL A 20 24.44 13.56 13.22
C VAL A 20 22.96 13.39 13.00
N SER A 21 22.58 13.20 11.74
CA SER A 21 21.26 12.73 11.38
C SER A 21 21.20 11.36 12.03
N SER A 22 20.67 11.31 13.26
CA SER A 22 20.37 10.06 13.93
C SER A 22 19.45 9.31 13.01
N ALA A 23 19.88 8.12 12.58
CA ALA A 23 19.01 7.24 11.80
C ALA A 23 17.73 6.99 12.60
N LEU A 24 16.58 7.18 11.95
CA LEU A 24 15.26 7.04 12.56
C LEU A 24 15.14 5.67 13.22
N ARG A 25 14.60 5.61 14.43
CA ARG A 25 14.31 4.35 15.13
C ARG A 25 12.81 4.12 15.24
N CYS A 26 12.38 2.88 15.05
CA CYS A 26 10.97 2.50 15.12
C CYS A 26 10.78 1.26 16.00
N HIS A 27 9.58 1.10 16.54
CA HIS A 27 9.15 -0.18 17.10
C HIS A 27 8.91 -1.18 15.98
N HIS A 28 9.39 -2.40 16.17
CA HIS A 28 9.25 -3.52 15.25
C HIS A 28 8.54 -4.69 15.93
N CYS A 29 7.45 -5.17 15.32
CA CYS A 29 6.75 -6.38 15.76
C CYS A 29 5.93 -6.98 14.63
N GLU A 30 5.92 -8.31 14.56
CA GLU A 30 5.19 -9.08 13.54
C GLU A 30 3.74 -9.37 13.93
N SER A 31 3.38 -9.20 15.20
CA SER A 31 2.05 -9.47 15.75
C SER A 31 1.78 -8.64 17.01
N SER A 32 0.55 -8.74 17.53
CA SER A 32 0.17 -8.14 18.81
C SER A 32 0.99 -8.75 19.95
N GLY A 33 1.95 -7.98 20.48
CA GLY A 33 2.84 -8.46 21.53
C GLY A 33 4.10 -7.61 21.73
N ASN A 34 5.18 -8.28 22.16
CA ASN A 34 6.45 -7.64 22.47
C ASN A 34 7.11 -7.11 21.21
N CYS A 35 7.24 -5.78 21.12
CA CYS A 35 7.96 -5.12 20.04
C CYS A 35 9.42 -4.86 20.44
N THR A 36 10.34 -5.04 19.51
CA THR A 36 11.73 -4.60 19.64
C THR A 36 11.86 -3.18 19.07
N VAL A 37 13.04 -2.57 19.23
CA VAL A 37 13.38 -1.31 18.56
C VAL A 37 14.38 -1.62 17.46
N GLU A 38 14.11 -1.16 16.25
CA GLU A 38 15.01 -1.24 15.11
C GLU A 38 15.45 0.15 14.65
N THR A 39 16.64 0.23 14.06
CA THR A 39 17.13 1.43 13.38
C THR A 39 16.81 1.30 11.89
N CYS A 40 16.11 2.27 11.33
CA CYS A 40 15.66 2.20 9.95
C CYS A 40 16.83 2.29 8.95
N PRO A 41 16.80 1.44 7.90
CA PRO A 41 17.80 1.49 6.85
C PRO A 41 17.63 2.75 5.97
N PRO A 42 18.67 3.13 5.20
CA PRO A 42 18.56 4.22 4.23
C PRO A 42 17.39 4.03 3.26
N GLY A 43 16.63 5.09 2.99
CA GLY A 43 15.42 5.05 2.17
C GLY A 43 14.14 4.66 2.92
N GLN A 44 14.23 4.33 4.22
CA GLN A 44 13.09 4.14 5.10
C GLN A 44 13.09 5.21 6.20
N GLU A 45 12.45 6.35 5.90
CA GLU A 45 12.43 7.52 6.78
C GLU A 45 11.09 7.68 7.53
N LEU A 46 10.29 6.61 7.59
CA LEU A 46 9.02 6.58 8.31
C LEU A 46 8.96 5.35 9.22
N CYS A 47 8.25 5.47 10.33
CA CYS A 47 7.72 4.33 11.07
C CYS A 47 6.29 4.05 10.59
N ARG A 48 5.90 2.77 10.56
CA ARG A 48 4.53 2.33 10.30
C ARG A 48 3.94 1.55 11.45
N THR A 49 2.62 1.62 11.54
CA THR A 49 1.76 0.71 12.30
C THR A 49 0.64 0.27 11.37
N THR A 50 0.53 -1.04 11.13
CA THR A 50 -0.57 -1.65 10.39
C THR A 50 -1.43 -2.42 11.37
N VAL A 51 -2.72 -2.12 11.40
CA VAL A 51 -3.68 -2.80 12.24
C VAL A 51 -4.74 -3.49 11.39
N PHE A 52 -4.98 -4.75 11.69
CA PHE A 52 -6.05 -5.56 11.13
C PHE A 52 -7.03 -5.90 12.23
N TYR A 53 -8.31 -5.62 12.01
CA TYR A 53 -9.40 -6.04 12.88
C TYR A 53 -10.38 -6.93 12.13
N ASN A 54 -10.72 -8.04 12.77
CA ASN A 54 -11.89 -8.84 12.46
C ASN A 54 -12.81 -8.83 13.70
N ARG A 55 -14.14 -8.88 13.48
CA ARG A 55 -15.20 -8.82 14.50
C ARG A 55 -15.01 -9.80 15.67
N GLU A 56 -14.29 -10.90 15.48
CA GLU A 56 -13.97 -11.90 16.53
C GLU A 56 -12.74 -11.54 17.39
N GLU A 57 -12.50 -10.25 17.67
CA GLU A 57 -11.44 -9.72 18.55
C GLU A 57 -9.99 -9.94 18.09
N LEU A 58 -9.75 -10.55 16.92
CA LEU A 58 -8.39 -10.72 16.42
C LEU A 58 -7.85 -9.39 15.88
N GLU A 59 -7.16 -8.66 16.74
CA GLU A 59 -6.32 -7.53 16.38
C GLU A 59 -4.89 -8.01 16.11
N VAL A 60 -4.46 -7.87 14.85
CA VAL A 60 -3.05 -8.03 14.52
C VAL A 60 -2.47 -6.66 14.28
N VAL A 61 -1.45 -6.34 15.07
CA VAL A 61 -0.69 -5.10 14.92
C VAL A 61 0.72 -5.43 14.47
N VAL A 62 1.05 -4.95 13.27
CA VAL A 62 2.41 -5.02 12.72
C VAL A 62 3.03 -3.64 12.80
N ARG A 63 4.29 -3.56 13.22
CA ARG A 63 5.04 -2.30 13.28
C ARG A 63 6.42 -2.49 12.69
N GLY A 64 6.99 -1.41 12.16
CA GLY A 64 8.37 -1.38 11.71
C GLY A 64 8.69 -0.11 10.95
N CYS A 65 9.84 -0.09 10.29
CA CYS A 65 10.22 0.96 9.35
C CYS A 65 9.41 0.89 8.04
N ALA A 66 9.29 2.02 7.36
CA ALA A 66 8.56 2.20 6.11
C ALA A 66 9.31 3.15 5.17
N VAL A 67 9.15 2.92 3.87
CA VAL A 67 9.75 3.74 2.81
C VAL A 67 9.24 5.19 2.86
N THR A 68 10.10 6.13 2.49
CA THR A 68 9.72 7.55 2.39
C THR A 68 8.55 7.75 1.42
N GLY A 69 7.64 8.66 1.76
CA GLY A 69 6.48 9.00 0.92
C GLY A 69 5.30 8.04 1.02
N LYS A 70 5.29 7.14 2.01
CA LYS A 70 4.11 6.35 2.36
C LYS A 70 3.10 7.23 3.12
N ASP A 71 1.81 7.07 2.83
CA ASP A 71 0.73 7.82 3.47
C ASP A 71 -0.10 6.97 4.42
N ASN A 72 -0.88 7.63 5.28
CA ASN A 72 -1.92 6.98 6.06
C ASN A 72 -2.99 6.42 5.12
N SER A 73 -3.45 5.20 5.37
CA SER A 73 -4.51 4.58 4.59
C SER A 73 -5.42 3.70 5.46
N SER A 74 -6.69 3.61 5.08
CA SER A 74 -7.66 2.74 5.74
C SER A 74 -8.56 2.07 4.71
N MET A 75 -9.00 0.86 5.04
CA MET A 75 -10.04 0.16 4.30
C MET A 75 -10.87 -0.67 5.27
N SER A 76 -12.18 -0.64 5.12
CA SER A 76 -13.10 -1.53 5.80
C SER A 76 -14.12 -2.07 4.82
N TYR A 77 -14.41 -3.36 4.91
CA TYR A 77 -15.37 -4.02 4.06
C TYR A 77 -16.07 -5.13 4.82
N ARG A 78 -17.25 -5.50 4.32
CA ARG A 78 -18.14 -6.48 4.90
C ARG A 78 -18.27 -7.65 3.94
N THR A 79 -17.97 -8.84 4.44
CA THR A 79 -18.28 -10.11 3.81
C THR A 79 -19.62 -10.62 4.37
N THR A 80 -20.07 -11.77 3.87
CA THR A 80 -21.25 -12.47 4.40
C THR A 80 -21.11 -12.87 5.87
N GLN A 81 -19.89 -13.04 6.38
CA GLN A 81 -19.62 -13.55 7.73
C GLN A 81 -19.19 -12.44 8.70
N GLU A 82 -18.42 -11.46 8.23
CA GLU A 82 -17.70 -10.54 9.10
C GLU A 82 -17.49 -9.15 8.49
N ILE A 83 -16.95 -8.24 9.30
CA ILE A 83 -16.46 -6.93 8.88
C ILE A 83 -14.96 -6.94 9.13
N ILE A 84 -14.21 -6.68 8.07
CA ILE A 84 -12.76 -6.61 8.08
C ILE A 84 -12.39 -5.12 8.04
N MET A 85 -11.45 -4.72 8.90
CA MET A 85 -10.88 -3.36 8.90
C MET A 85 -9.36 -3.45 8.85
N LEU A 86 -8.77 -2.72 7.92
CA LEU A 86 -7.33 -2.52 7.81
C LEU A 86 -7.04 -1.04 7.94
N LYS A 87 -6.08 -0.67 8.77
CA LYS A 87 -5.62 0.69 8.93
C LYS A 87 -4.11 0.72 9.02
N GLU A 88 -3.48 1.53 8.20
CA GLU A 88 -2.06 1.81 8.28
C GLU A 88 -1.82 3.28 8.58
N THR A 89 -1.02 3.53 9.59
CA THR A 89 -0.60 4.88 9.98
C THR A 89 0.91 4.97 9.95
N VAL A 90 1.41 6.12 9.48
CA VAL A 90 2.83 6.43 9.39
C VAL A 90 3.19 7.69 10.17
N CYS A 91 4.44 7.81 10.57
CA CYS A 91 5.00 8.96 11.27
C CYS A 91 6.53 9.00 11.08
N ASP A 92 7.15 10.16 11.26
CA ASP A 92 8.51 10.48 10.79
C ASP A 92 9.51 10.84 11.91
N PHE A 93 9.19 10.50 13.16
CA PHE A 93 10.03 10.81 14.32
C PHE A 93 10.33 9.58 15.18
N ASP A 94 11.42 9.64 15.93
CA ASP A 94 11.96 8.52 16.71
C ASP A 94 10.88 7.88 17.61
N LEU A 95 10.67 6.58 17.41
CA LEU A 95 9.77 5.70 18.17
C LEU A 95 8.30 6.15 18.16
N CYS A 96 7.88 6.92 17.15
CA CYS A 96 6.52 7.47 17.05
C CYS A 96 5.42 6.41 16.95
N ASN A 97 5.75 5.20 16.48
CA ASN A 97 4.83 4.08 16.36
C ASN A 97 4.71 3.25 17.65
N HIS A 98 4.82 3.91 18.81
CA HIS A 98 4.74 3.24 20.11
C HIS A 98 3.44 2.43 20.28
N PRO A 99 3.49 1.25 20.92
CA PRO A 99 2.29 0.47 21.17
C PRO A 99 1.27 1.24 22.03
N ASP A 100 0.10 1.52 21.46
CA ASP A 100 -1.01 2.06 22.23
C ASP A 100 -1.66 0.93 23.06
N PRO A 101 -1.78 1.07 24.39
CA PRO A 101 -2.49 0.10 25.23
C PRO A 101 -4.00 0.03 24.98
N ARG A 102 -4.60 0.87 24.13
CA ARG A 102 -6.02 0.82 23.77
C ARG A 102 -6.25 0.91 22.26
N PRO A 103 -6.48 -0.23 21.60
CA PRO A 103 -6.75 -0.25 20.17
C PRO A 103 -8.21 -0.58 19.85
N SER A 104 -9.17 -0.34 20.75
CA SER A 104 -10.56 -0.60 20.36
C SER A 104 -11.01 0.43 19.32
N PRO A 105 -11.40 0.02 18.10
CA PRO A 105 -12.04 0.95 17.17
C PRO A 105 -13.28 1.50 17.86
N THR A 106 -13.33 2.82 18.04
CA THR A 106 -14.54 3.47 18.51
C THR A 106 -15.50 3.49 17.33
N PHE A 107 -16.40 2.51 17.26
CA PHE A 107 -17.49 2.52 16.26
C PHE A 107 -18.25 3.86 16.39
N PRO A 108 -18.28 4.72 15.36
CA PRO A 108 -18.92 6.02 15.50
C PRO A 108 -20.44 5.87 15.58
N GLY A 109 -21.05 6.81 16.28
CA GLY A 109 -22.49 6.96 16.37
C GLY A 109 -23.15 7.26 15.01
N SER A 110 -24.44 6.93 14.94
CA SER A 110 -25.50 7.05 13.90
C SER A 110 -25.40 7.96 12.65
N ARG A 111 -24.32 8.68 12.33
CA ARG A 111 -24.26 9.71 11.26
C ARG A 111 -23.13 9.54 10.23
N THR A 112 -22.59 8.33 10.05
CA THR A 112 -21.53 8.08 9.06
C THR A 112 -22.09 7.69 7.69
N LEU A 113 -21.24 7.83 6.67
CA LEU A 113 -21.54 7.49 5.28
C LEU A 113 -21.91 6.00 5.14
N GLU A 114 -22.85 5.68 4.24
CA GLU A 114 -23.28 4.30 3.97
C GLU A 114 -22.90 3.89 2.54
N CYS A 115 -22.11 2.83 2.43
CA CYS A 115 -21.50 2.36 1.19
C CYS A 115 -21.91 0.92 0.88
N GLU A 116 -21.86 0.56 -0.40
CA GLU A 116 -21.89 -0.84 -0.82
C GLU A 116 -20.61 -1.55 -0.38
N SER A 117 -20.73 -2.83 -0.03
CA SER A 117 -19.60 -3.61 0.42
C SER A 117 -19.69 -5.07 0.00
N CYS A 118 -18.54 -5.61 -0.41
CA CYS A 118 -18.34 -6.97 -0.87
C CYS A 118 -16.83 -7.28 -0.91
N ALA A 119 -16.49 -8.56 -1.05
CA ALA A 119 -15.13 -9.06 -1.26
C ALA A 119 -15.09 -10.24 -2.25
N SER A 120 -13.89 -10.58 -2.73
CA SER A 120 -13.65 -11.76 -3.58
C SER A 120 -13.50 -13.06 -2.78
N SER A 121 -13.09 -12.98 -1.51
CA SER A 121 -12.90 -14.12 -0.62
C SER A 121 -14.15 -15.00 -0.47
N ASP A 122 -15.32 -14.38 -0.38
CA ASP A 122 -16.61 -15.07 -0.32
C ASP A 122 -17.40 -15.00 -1.64
N LEU A 123 -16.75 -14.54 -2.71
CA LEU A 123 -17.30 -14.32 -4.05
C LEU A 123 -18.52 -13.37 -4.07
N SER A 124 -18.66 -12.50 -3.06
CA SER A 124 -19.81 -11.60 -2.96
C SER A 124 -19.78 -10.52 -4.03
N CYS A 125 -18.61 -9.99 -4.37
CA CYS A 125 -18.47 -9.00 -5.45
C CYS A 125 -18.81 -9.60 -6.83
N GLU A 126 -18.29 -10.79 -7.13
CA GLU A 126 -18.46 -11.47 -8.41
C GLU A 126 -19.90 -11.93 -8.63
N ARG A 127 -20.57 -12.37 -7.55
CA ARG A 127 -21.97 -12.85 -7.59
C ARG A 127 -22.99 -11.73 -7.40
N GLY A 128 -22.56 -10.48 -7.23
CA GLY A 128 -23.44 -9.34 -6.97
C GLY A 128 -24.21 -9.44 -5.65
N ARG A 129 -23.66 -10.15 -4.65
CA ARG A 129 -24.24 -10.27 -3.31
C ARG A 129 -23.80 -9.10 -2.43
N ILE A 130 -24.19 -7.90 -2.85
CA ILE A 130 -23.74 -6.66 -2.23
C ILE A 130 -24.44 -6.44 -0.89
N LEU A 131 -23.67 -6.09 0.14
CA LEU A 131 -24.16 -5.71 1.46
C LEU A 131 -23.95 -4.20 1.69
N THR A 132 -24.65 -3.64 2.67
CA THR A 132 -24.42 -2.26 3.12
C THR A 132 -23.46 -2.25 4.31
N LEU A 133 -22.50 -1.32 4.26
CA LEU A 133 -21.58 -1.02 5.36
C LEU A 133 -21.68 0.46 5.72
N ARG A 134 -21.87 0.75 7.00
CA ARG A 134 -21.72 2.12 7.52
C ARG A 134 -20.27 2.34 7.88
N CYS A 135 -19.70 3.43 7.40
CA CYS A 135 -18.29 3.67 7.53
C CYS A 135 -17.88 3.85 9.00
N PRO A 136 -16.82 3.15 9.46
CA PRO A 136 -16.31 3.25 10.83
C PRO A 136 -15.57 4.55 11.12
N ASP A 137 -15.18 5.35 10.14
CA ASP A 137 -14.59 6.66 10.37
C ASP A 137 -15.42 7.74 9.63
N PRO A 138 -15.74 8.89 10.24
CA PRO A 138 -16.44 9.98 9.56
C PRO A 138 -15.66 10.57 8.38
N THR A 139 -14.35 10.35 8.30
CA THR A 139 -13.49 10.77 7.18
C THR A 139 -13.42 9.74 6.05
N ASP A 140 -13.91 8.52 6.29
CA ASP A 140 -13.94 7.48 5.26
C ASP A 140 -14.89 7.86 4.12
N GLN A 141 -14.48 7.46 2.93
CA GLN A 141 -15.23 7.57 1.68
C GLN A 141 -15.66 6.18 1.22
N CYS A 142 -16.68 6.09 0.35
CA CYS A 142 -16.97 4.83 -0.32
C CYS A 142 -15.85 4.52 -1.31
N LEU A 143 -15.37 3.29 -1.32
CA LEU A 143 -14.29 2.84 -2.18
C LEU A 143 -14.61 1.56 -2.94
N GLU A 144 -14.05 1.46 -4.14
CA GLU A 144 -14.00 0.26 -4.96
C GLU A 144 -12.55 0.03 -5.37
N ARG A 145 -11.99 -1.11 -4.98
CA ARG A 145 -10.64 -1.52 -5.36
C ARG A 145 -10.71 -2.76 -6.24
N VAL A 146 -9.92 -2.75 -7.31
CA VAL A 146 -9.73 -3.84 -8.24
C VAL A 146 -8.25 -4.17 -8.36
N ILE A 147 -7.92 -5.44 -8.17
CA ILE A 147 -6.58 -6.02 -8.41
C ILE A 147 -6.78 -7.23 -9.31
N GLN A 148 -6.39 -7.09 -10.57
CA GLN A 148 -6.37 -8.19 -11.54
C GLN A 148 -4.94 -8.37 -11.99
N SER A 149 -4.29 -9.45 -11.56
CA SER A 149 -2.94 -9.82 -11.96
C SER A 149 -2.90 -11.28 -12.43
N SER A 150 -1.89 -11.63 -13.22
CA SER A 150 -1.59 -13.03 -13.53
C SER A 150 -1.30 -13.83 -12.24
N PRO A 151 -1.86 -15.04 -12.08
CA PRO A 151 -1.74 -15.85 -10.86
C PRO A 151 -0.30 -16.29 -10.51
N GLU A 152 0.66 -16.09 -11.41
CA GLU A 152 2.08 -16.41 -11.20
C GLU A 152 2.82 -15.35 -10.35
N VAL A 153 2.17 -14.22 -10.01
CA VAL A 153 2.84 -12.98 -9.58
C VAL A 153 2.63 -12.61 -8.10
N SER A 154 1.50 -12.95 -7.48
CA SER A 154 1.32 -12.72 -6.03
C SER A 154 0.30 -13.68 -5.39
N PRO A 155 0.51 -14.09 -4.13
CA PRO A 155 -0.47 -14.88 -3.38
C PRO A 155 -1.74 -14.04 -3.07
N SER A 156 -2.89 -14.60 -3.45
CA SER A 156 -4.29 -14.37 -3.00
C SER A 156 -4.70 -13.04 -2.33
N ASP A 157 -4.39 -11.88 -2.90
CA ASP A 157 -5.06 -10.64 -2.53
C ASP A 157 -6.51 -10.63 -3.05
N GLU A 158 -7.39 -9.94 -2.31
CA GLU A 158 -8.78 -9.70 -2.74
C GLU A 158 -8.83 -8.99 -4.10
N ARG A 159 -9.25 -9.71 -5.14
CA ARG A 159 -9.32 -9.17 -6.51
C ARG A 159 -10.31 -8.02 -6.62
N TYR A 160 -11.41 -8.10 -5.88
CA TYR A 160 -12.45 -7.09 -5.83
C TYR A 160 -12.80 -6.81 -4.38
N VAL A 161 -12.82 -5.52 -4.02
CA VAL A 161 -13.32 -5.08 -2.72
C VAL A 161 -14.16 -3.83 -2.90
N ARG A 162 -15.30 -3.79 -2.22
CA ARG A 162 -16.06 -2.56 -1.98
C ARG A 162 -16.23 -2.33 -0.49
N GLY A 163 -16.22 -1.07 -0.08
CA GLY A 163 -16.49 -0.71 1.30
C GLY A 163 -16.21 0.76 1.57
N CYS A 164 -15.63 1.02 2.74
CA CYS A 164 -15.29 2.35 3.22
C CYS A 164 -13.77 2.48 3.40
N GLY A 165 -13.23 3.68 3.31
CA GLY A 165 -11.84 3.93 3.66
C GLY A 165 -11.33 5.30 3.24
N SER A 166 -10.07 5.58 3.58
CA SER A 166 -9.38 6.83 3.29
C SER A 166 -8.05 6.53 2.62
N PHE A 167 -7.82 7.15 1.47
CA PHE A 167 -6.59 7.07 0.69
C PHE A 167 -6.20 8.49 0.24
N PRO A 168 -4.90 8.79 0.11
CA PRO A 168 -4.40 10.16 -0.19
C PRO A 168 -4.97 10.73 -1.49
N ASP A 169 -5.20 9.87 -2.48
CA ASP A 169 -5.65 10.25 -3.83
C ASP A 169 -7.18 10.28 -4.00
N CYS A 170 -7.94 10.34 -2.90
CA CYS A 170 -9.40 10.39 -2.88
C CYS A 170 -9.95 11.79 -2.61
N PRO A 171 -11.06 12.21 -3.27
CA PRO A 171 -11.91 11.45 -4.19
C PRO A 171 -11.39 11.43 -5.63
N GLY A 172 -11.66 10.34 -6.35
CA GLY A 172 -11.30 10.19 -7.77
C GLY A 172 -10.92 8.77 -8.16
N PRO A 173 -10.69 8.52 -9.46
CA PRO A 173 -10.12 7.26 -9.93
C PRO A 173 -8.58 7.35 -9.96
N VAL A 174 -7.93 6.40 -9.30
CA VAL A 174 -6.51 6.08 -9.47
C VAL A 174 -6.43 4.74 -10.18
N GLY A 175 -5.50 4.58 -11.11
CA GLY A 175 -5.35 3.29 -11.75
C GLY A 175 -4.02 3.11 -12.45
N PHE A 176 -3.69 1.86 -12.69
CA PHE A 176 -2.58 1.45 -13.52
C PHE A 176 -3.00 0.22 -14.29
N HIS A 177 -2.64 0.14 -15.57
CA HIS A 177 -2.70 -1.14 -16.28
C HIS A 177 -1.57 -1.31 -17.26
N ASN A 178 -1.15 -2.55 -17.39
CA ASN A 178 -0.27 -3.03 -18.44
C ASN A 178 -0.91 -4.30 -19.05
N ASN A 179 -0.13 -5.15 -19.71
CA ASN A 179 -0.64 -6.37 -20.31
C ASN A 179 -1.13 -7.42 -19.29
N ASP A 180 -0.51 -7.49 -18.11
CA ASP A 180 -0.69 -8.60 -17.16
C ASP A 180 -1.35 -8.17 -15.83
N THR A 181 -1.41 -6.86 -15.59
CA THR A 181 -1.83 -6.25 -14.33
C THR A 181 -2.79 -5.09 -14.59
N PHE A 182 -3.89 -5.07 -13.84
CA PHE A 182 -4.82 -3.96 -13.73
C PHE A 182 -5.10 -3.67 -12.25
N LEU A 183 -4.73 -2.46 -11.83
CA LEU A 183 -4.97 -1.91 -10.52
C LEU A 183 -5.90 -0.71 -10.68
N PHE A 184 -6.96 -0.65 -9.86
CA PHE A 184 -7.89 0.46 -9.91
C PHE A 184 -8.44 0.74 -8.52
N LEU A 185 -8.44 2.01 -8.14
CA LEU A 185 -9.08 2.52 -6.95
C LEU A 185 -10.03 3.63 -7.38
N ARG A 186 -11.30 3.52 -7.01
CA ARG A 186 -12.28 4.59 -7.17
C ARG A 186 -12.87 4.91 -5.81
N CYS A 187 -12.93 6.19 -5.48
CA CYS A 187 -13.51 6.63 -4.23
C CYS A 187 -14.37 7.89 -4.39
N CYS A 188 -15.37 8.01 -3.52
CA CYS A 188 -16.36 9.09 -3.55
C CYS A 188 -17.03 9.28 -2.17
N ASN A 189 -17.50 10.49 -1.92
CA ASN A 189 -17.90 10.98 -0.60
C ASN A 189 -19.43 11.03 -0.36
N HIS A 190 -20.22 10.33 -1.17
CA HIS A 190 -21.68 10.29 -1.04
C HIS A 190 -22.21 8.87 -1.10
N SER A 191 -23.37 8.63 -0.47
CA SER A 191 -23.90 7.27 -0.32
C SER A 191 -24.16 6.63 -1.69
N GLN A 192 -23.88 5.32 -1.78
CA GLN A 192 -24.14 4.50 -2.97
C GLN A 192 -23.48 5.01 -4.27
N CYS A 193 -22.41 5.80 -4.17
CA CYS A 193 -21.70 6.34 -5.33
C CYS A 193 -20.91 5.30 -6.15
N ILE A 194 -20.59 4.16 -5.52
CA ILE A 194 -19.86 3.04 -6.14
C ILE A 194 -20.78 1.91 -6.62
N SER A 195 -22.09 2.14 -6.69
CA SER A 195 -23.06 1.13 -7.10
C SER A 195 -22.89 0.64 -8.53
N GLY A 196 -23.46 -0.54 -8.81
CA GLY A 196 -23.45 -1.17 -10.13
C GLY A 196 -22.47 -2.34 -10.24
N PRO A 197 -22.19 -2.85 -11.46
CA PRO A 197 -21.23 -3.95 -11.63
C PRO A 197 -19.80 -3.53 -11.25
N MET A 198 -18.98 -4.47 -10.80
CA MET A 198 -17.55 -4.22 -10.54
C MET A 198 -16.84 -3.75 -11.80
N MET A 199 -15.99 -2.72 -11.66
CA MET A 199 -15.18 -2.24 -12.77
C MET A 199 -14.18 -3.31 -13.24
N LYS A 200 -14.01 -3.40 -14.56
CA LYS A 200 -13.01 -4.26 -15.20
C LYS A 200 -12.19 -3.41 -16.17
N LEU A 201 -11.01 -3.88 -16.55
CA LEU A 201 -10.25 -3.17 -17.58
C LEU A 201 -11.03 -3.08 -18.90
N SER A 202 -11.73 -4.16 -19.27
CA SER A 202 -12.52 -4.23 -20.50
C SER A 202 -13.74 -3.30 -20.51
N SER A 203 -14.25 -2.86 -19.35
CA SER A 203 -15.36 -1.90 -19.31
C SER A 203 -14.91 -0.46 -19.59
N HIS A 204 -13.61 -0.19 -19.59
CA HIS A 204 -13.06 1.11 -19.94
C HIS A 204 -12.83 1.20 -21.46
N PRO A 205 -13.32 2.27 -22.12
CA PRO A 205 -13.09 2.48 -23.55
C PRO A 205 -11.60 2.75 -23.82
N LEU A 206 -11.13 2.46 -25.03
CA LEU A 206 -9.79 2.84 -25.46
C LEU A 206 -9.66 4.37 -25.48
N ASN A 207 -8.50 4.90 -25.11
CA ASN A 207 -8.23 6.35 -25.09
C ASN A 207 -7.17 6.77 -26.12
N GLU A 208 -6.98 5.96 -27.16
CA GLU A 208 -6.08 6.20 -28.32
C GLU A 208 -4.57 6.25 -27.97
N LEU A 209 -4.20 6.27 -26.70
CA LEU A 209 -2.82 6.18 -26.25
C LEU A 209 -2.32 4.73 -26.29
N GLN A 210 -1.08 4.54 -26.71
CA GLN A 210 -0.36 3.27 -26.62
C GLN A 210 0.90 3.46 -25.79
N CYS A 211 1.16 2.54 -24.87
CA CYS A 211 2.33 2.57 -24.00
C CYS A 211 3.08 1.24 -24.05
N HIS A 212 4.38 1.31 -23.78
CA HIS A 212 5.18 0.11 -23.54
C HIS A 212 4.70 -0.60 -22.27
N SER A 213 4.67 -1.92 -22.32
CA SER A 213 4.19 -2.79 -21.25
C SER A 213 5.22 -3.88 -21.01
N CYS A 214 5.66 -3.96 -19.76
CA CYS A 214 6.60 -4.97 -19.32
C CYS A 214 6.52 -5.10 -17.79
N GLU A 215 6.99 -6.23 -17.24
CA GLU A 215 7.20 -6.42 -15.81
C GLU A 215 8.45 -7.29 -15.61
N GLY A 216 9.48 -6.72 -15.00
CA GLY A 216 10.71 -7.43 -14.70
C GLY A 216 11.90 -6.49 -14.62
N ASN A 217 13.11 -7.02 -14.49
CA ASN A 217 14.29 -6.18 -14.51
C ASN A 217 14.66 -5.80 -15.97
N GLY A 218 15.61 -4.89 -16.14
CA GLY A 218 16.03 -4.43 -17.48
C GLY A 218 16.64 -5.52 -18.37
N THR A 219 16.94 -6.71 -17.85
CA THR A 219 17.48 -7.85 -18.63
C THR A 219 16.50 -9.02 -18.78
N HIS A 220 15.47 -9.10 -17.94
CA HIS A 220 14.46 -10.15 -17.91
C HIS A 220 13.10 -9.53 -17.60
N GLY A 221 12.14 -9.67 -18.51
CA GLY A 221 10.80 -9.12 -18.44
C GLY A 221 10.66 -7.73 -19.06
N CYS A 222 11.69 -6.88 -18.97
CA CYS A 222 11.70 -5.51 -19.54
C CYS A 222 12.90 -5.24 -20.45
N SER A 223 13.43 -6.29 -21.08
CA SER A 223 14.34 -6.14 -22.21
C SER A 223 13.60 -5.59 -23.44
N PRO A 224 14.30 -4.99 -24.42
CA PRO A 224 13.69 -4.55 -25.67
C PRO A 224 12.94 -5.66 -26.42
N GLU A 225 13.37 -6.91 -26.27
CA GLU A 225 12.76 -8.09 -26.89
C GLU A 225 11.48 -8.56 -26.19
N GLU A 226 11.38 -8.35 -24.88
CA GLU A 226 10.22 -8.77 -24.05
C GLU A 226 9.18 -7.66 -23.88
N THR A 227 9.57 -6.40 -24.12
CA THR A 227 8.66 -5.26 -24.00
C THR A 227 7.60 -5.28 -25.10
N THR A 228 6.34 -5.28 -24.69
CA THR A 228 5.19 -5.23 -25.60
C THR A 228 4.57 -3.84 -25.64
N VAL A 229 3.61 -3.61 -26.55
CA VAL A 229 2.82 -2.38 -26.60
C VAL A 229 1.39 -2.72 -26.20
N THR A 230 0.83 -1.96 -25.26
CA THR A 230 -0.57 -2.08 -24.82
C THR A 230 -1.34 -0.82 -25.15
N ALA A 231 -2.62 -0.98 -25.52
CA ALA A 231 -3.52 0.12 -25.79
C ALA A 231 -4.19 0.58 -24.50
N CYS A 232 -4.00 1.84 -24.16
CA CYS A 232 -4.50 2.43 -22.93
C CYS A 232 -6.03 2.61 -22.93
N ARG A 233 -6.62 2.61 -21.73
CA ARG A 233 -8.07 2.59 -21.52
C ARG A 233 -8.51 3.58 -20.45
N GLY A 234 -9.69 4.15 -20.63
CA GLY A 234 -10.37 4.98 -19.64
C GLY A 234 -9.52 6.17 -19.19
N PRO A 235 -9.48 6.47 -17.88
CA PRO A 235 -8.75 7.62 -17.37
C PRO A 235 -7.23 7.44 -17.41
N MET A 236 -6.71 6.23 -17.69
CA MET A 236 -5.28 5.93 -17.71
C MET A 236 -4.64 6.42 -19.02
N ASN A 237 -4.46 7.74 -19.13
CA ASN A 237 -4.10 8.47 -20.35
C ASN A 237 -2.65 9.00 -20.37
N ARG A 238 -1.75 8.37 -19.62
CA ARG A 238 -0.30 8.64 -19.63
C ARG A 238 0.49 7.35 -19.62
N CYS A 239 1.64 7.35 -20.27
CA CYS A 239 2.60 6.26 -20.09
C CYS A 239 3.37 6.47 -18.79
N PHE A 240 3.49 5.39 -18.04
CA PHE A 240 4.16 5.34 -16.75
C PHE A 240 5.25 4.28 -16.76
N GLU A 241 6.35 4.61 -16.11
CA GLU A 241 7.48 3.73 -15.85
C GLU A 241 7.89 3.96 -14.40
N ALA A 242 7.93 2.89 -13.60
CA ALA A 242 8.51 2.93 -12.26
C ALA A 242 9.74 2.05 -12.18
N THR A 243 10.72 2.48 -11.39
CA THR A 243 11.86 1.66 -11.00
C THR A 243 11.96 1.68 -9.48
N GLY A 244 12.21 0.53 -8.88
CA GLY A 244 12.30 0.40 -7.43
C GLY A 244 13.09 -0.83 -7.03
N THR A 245 13.55 -0.86 -5.78
CA THR A 245 14.20 -2.02 -5.19
C THR A 245 13.15 -2.93 -4.57
N HIS A 246 13.23 -4.22 -4.88
CA HIS A 246 12.49 -5.25 -4.17
C HIS A 246 13.20 -5.54 -2.84
N SER A 247 12.55 -5.27 -1.71
CA SER A 247 13.03 -5.78 -0.42
C SER A 247 12.55 -7.22 -0.23
N GLU A 248 13.45 -8.20 -0.39
CA GLU A 248 13.32 -9.47 0.32
C GLU A 248 13.72 -9.21 1.77
N ASP A 249 12.76 -9.15 2.69
CA ASP A 249 13.09 -9.41 4.09
C ASP A 249 13.56 -10.87 4.18
N PRO A 250 14.73 -11.18 4.77
CA PRO A 250 15.12 -12.56 5.00
C PRO A 250 14.16 -13.17 6.03
N HIS A 251 13.17 -13.95 5.58
CA HIS A 251 12.40 -14.85 6.46
C HIS A 251 13.26 -16.09 6.73
N PRO A 252 13.70 -16.35 7.96
CA PRO A 252 14.53 -17.51 8.27
C PRO A 252 13.66 -18.70 8.65
N TRP A 253 12.84 -19.24 7.75
CA TRP A 253 12.22 -20.56 7.97
C TRP A 253 12.06 -21.32 6.66
N GLY A 254 13.17 -21.95 6.23
CA GLY A 254 13.10 -23.27 5.61
C GLY A 254 12.94 -24.31 6.72
N GLY A 255 11.96 -25.20 6.60
CA GLY A 255 11.75 -26.31 7.54
C GLY A 255 10.43 -27.04 7.27
N GLU A 256 10.55 -28.32 6.99
CA GLU A 256 9.49 -29.28 6.66
C GLU A 256 8.42 -29.45 7.77
N GLY A 257 7.17 -29.69 7.36
CA GLY A 257 6.22 -30.56 8.06
C GLY A 257 5.23 -29.94 9.06
N GLY A 258 3.92 -30.02 8.73
CA GLY A 258 2.82 -30.05 9.72
C GLY A 258 1.78 -28.93 9.63
N PRO A 259 0.50 -29.19 9.97
CA PRO A 259 -0.65 -28.47 9.40
C PRO A 259 -1.14 -27.28 10.24
N PHE A 260 -1.78 -26.32 9.56
CA PHE A 260 -2.58 -25.21 10.08
C PHE A 260 -1.90 -24.14 10.94
N GLN A 261 -1.74 -22.94 10.35
CA GLN A 261 -1.79 -21.65 11.04
C GLN A 261 -2.26 -20.60 10.03
N GLY A 262 -3.40 -19.96 10.31
CA GLY A 262 -3.94 -18.85 9.53
C GLY A 262 -2.93 -17.71 9.49
N LYS A 263 -2.26 -17.57 8.34
CA LYS A 263 -1.31 -16.50 8.09
C LYS A 263 -2.14 -15.27 7.73
N LEU A 264 -2.19 -14.28 8.62
CA LEU A 264 -2.33 -12.91 8.14
C LEU A 264 -1.10 -12.65 7.28
N ALA A 265 -1.28 -12.71 5.97
CA ALA A 265 -0.42 -11.94 5.11
C ALA A 265 -0.62 -10.49 5.55
N SER A 266 0.40 -9.94 6.25
CA SER A 266 0.72 -8.54 6.05
C SER A 266 0.63 -8.31 4.54
N PRO A 267 0.02 -7.22 4.04
CA PRO A 267 0.29 -6.78 2.67
C PRO A 267 1.78 -6.42 2.64
N ARG A 268 2.61 -7.45 2.59
CA ARG A 268 3.94 -7.42 2.05
C ARG A 268 3.67 -6.95 0.65
N LEU A 269 4.25 -5.81 0.30
CA LEU A 269 4.45 -5.50 -1.10
C LEU A 269 5.03 -6.77 -1.71
N ALA A 270 4.18 -7.50 -2.44
CA ALA A 270 4.62 -8.50 -3.38
C ALA A 270 5.34 -7.66 -4.43
N SER A 271 6.63 -7.47 -4.20
CA SER A 271 7.46 -6.78 -5.15
C SER A 271 7.79 -7.83 -6.22
N LYS A 272 7.78 -7.41 -7.46
CA LYS A 272 8.66 -7.96 -8.47
C LYS A 272 9.74 -6.89 -8.63
N THR A 273 10.99 -7.27 -8.82
CA THR A 273 11.96 -6.36 -9.43
C THR A 273 11.49 -6.12 -10.85
N GLY A 274 10.67 -5.09 -11.00
CA GLY A 274 9.88 -4.83 -12.18
C GLY A 274 10.02 -3.38 -12.58
N ILE A 275 10.34 -3.12 -13.84
CA ILE A 275 9.98 -1.90 -14.55
C ILE A 275 8.52 -2.13 -14.97
N PRO A 276 7.46 -1.75 -14.24
CA PRO A 276 6.14 -1.75 -14.83
C PRO A 276 6.05 -0.59 -15.81
N GLY A 277 6.20 -0.91 -17.10
CA GLY A 277 5.70 -0.05 -18.17
C GLY A 277 4.18 -0.20 -18.23
N GLY A 278 3.43 0.91 -18.32
CA GLY A 278 1.99 0.82 -18.51
C GLY A 278 1.30 2.17 -18.61
N CYS A 279 -0.01 2.18 -18.40
CA CYS A 279 -0.85 3.36 -18.50
C CYS A 279 -1.35 3.82 -17.12
N GLN A 280 -1.32 5.12 -16.83
CA GLN A 280 -1.75 5.76 -15.58
C GLN A 280 -2.59 7.05 -15.84
N PRO A 281 -3.43 7.54 -14.91
CA PRO A 281 -4.14 8.82 -15.03
C PRO A 281 -3.29 10.10 -15.13
N GLY A 282 -3.95 11.19 -15.54
CA GLY A 282 -3.43 12.57 -15.75
C GLY A 282 -2.90 13.32 -14.50
N PRO A 283 -2.44 14.59 -14.62
CA PRO A 283 -1.47 15.19 -13.69
C PRO A 283 -2.06 15.52 -12.32
N ASP A 284 -1.29 15.11 -11.29
CA ASP A 284 -1.17 15.62 -9.91
C ASP A 284 -0.98 14.49 -8.89
N MET A 285 -1.10 13.23 -9.30
CA MET A 285 -0.76 12.08 -8.44
C MET A 285 0.70 11.66 -8.60
N ALA A 286 1.61 12.50 -8.07
CA ALA A 286 3.04 12.21 -8.00
C ALA A 286 3.42 11.23 -6.87
N SER A 287 2.46 10.65 -6.15
CA SER A 287 2.72 9.73 -5.04
C SER A 287 1.89 8.45 -5.11
N LEU A 288 1.86 7.81 -6.28
CA LEU A 288 1.72 6.36 -6.32
C LEU A 288 2.99 5.74 -5.69
N SER A 289 3.17 5.92 -4.39
CA SER A 289 4.02 5.02 -3.63
C SER A 289 3.40 3.64 -3.84
N SER A 290 4.20 2.66 -4.24
CA SER A 290 3.73 1.29 -4.43
C SER A 290 3.14 0.66 -3.16
N GLY A 291 3.07 1.40 -2.03
CA GLY A 291 2.35 1.02 -0.82
C GLY A 291 0.94 1.60 -0.69
N SER A 292 0.60 2.71 -1.37
CA SER A 292 -0.67 3.43 -1.17
C SER A 292 -1.89 2.69 -1.74
N LEU A 293 -1.71 1.76 -2.69
CA LEU A 293 -2.81 0.93 -3.22
C LEU A 293 -3.02 -0.40 -2.48
N PHE A 294 -2.11 -0.78 -1.59
CA PHE A 294 -1.98 -2.17 -1.12
C PHE A 294 -2.29 -2.29 0.38
N LEU A 295 -3.59 -2.28 0.70
CA LEU A 295 -4.11 -2.83 1.96
C LEU A 295 -4.78 -4.16 1.65
N ALA A 296 -4.01 -5.25 1.68
CA ALA A 296 -4.51 -6.56 1.31
C ALA A 296 -4.77 -7.47 2.52
N HIS A 297 -5.70 -8.40 2.33
CA HIS A 297 -6.00 -9.51 3.22
C HIS A 297 -5.99 -10.77 2.35
N SER A 298 -5.29 -11.82 2.80
CA SER A 298 -5.24 -13.11 2.14
C SER A 298 -6.31 -14.06 2.68
N ALA A 299 -7.27 -14.47 1.85
CA ALA A 299 -8.28 -15.46 2.22
C ALA A 299 -7.79 -16.89 1.94
N SER A 300 -7.87 -17.77 2.95
CA SER A 300 -7.72 -19.21 2.76
C SER A 300 -9.05 -19.79 2.25
N SER A 301 -9.02 -20.48 1.12
CA SER A 301 -10.00 -21.54 0.82
C SER A 301 -9.57 -22.86 1.47
#